data_AF-A0A2A6RCM2-F1
#
_entry.id   AF-A0A2A6RCM2-F1
#
_cell.length_a   1.000
_cell.length_b   1.000
_cell.length_c   1.000
_cell.angle_alpha   90.00
_cell.angle_beta   90.00
_cell.angle_gamma   90.00
#
_symmetry.space_group_name_H-M   'P 1'
#
loop_
_entity.id
_entity.type
_entity.pdbx_description
1 polymer ?
#
loop_
_entity_poly.entity_id
_entity_poly.type
_entity_poly.pdbx_seq_one_letter_code
_entity_poly.pdbx_strand_id
1 'polypeptide(L)'
;MGYCYSAYIRQEFAMLINLKGWPGVGKLTTGRELRELIGGKLLDNHTILNVGSALAEGGTLEYYQLVRSVRSVAFAAIMKMPSTLPIIFTNVVARGGTSGFLEKIGTR
;
A
#
# COMPACT_ATOMS: atom_id res chain seq x y z
N MET A 1 -10.98 -4.85 44.68
CA MET A 1 -9.91 -5.08 43.69
C MET A 1 -10.54 -5.61 42.41
N GLY A 2 -10.94 -4.71 41.50
CA GLY A 2 -11.46 -5.08 40.18
C GLY A 2 -10.36 -4.89 39.15
N TYR A 3 -9.88 -5.98 38.56
CA TYR A 3 -8.93 -5.89 37.45
C TYR A 3 -9.68 -5.37 36.22
N CYS A 4 -9.43 -4.11 35.89
CA CYS A 4 -9.80 -3.50 34.62
C CYS A 4 -8.97 -4.16 33.51
N TYR A 5 -9.47 -5.28 32.98
CA TYR A 5 -8.96 -5.90 31.75
C TYR A 5 -10.01 -5.71 30.65
N SER A 6 -10.45 -4.46 30.45
CA SER A 6 -11.37 -4.09 29.38
C SER A 6 -10.59 -3.38 28.28
N ALA A 7 -10.61 -3.98 27.09
CA ALA A 7 -10.26 -3.35 25.82
C ALA A 7 -8.78 -3.05 25.55
N TYR A 8 -7.93 -4.09 25.47
CA TYR A 8 -6.96 -4.08 24.36
C TYR A 8 -7.78 -4.33 23.09
N ILE A 9 -8.29 -3.24 22.52
CA ILE A 9 -8.95 -3.21 21.23
C ILE A 9 -8.04 -3.98 20.27
N ARG A 10 -8.52 -5.09 19.71
CA ARG A 10 -7.90 -5.63 18.50
C ARG A 10 -7.92 -4.48 17.52
N GLN A 11 -6.77 -3.87 17.29
CA GLN A 11 -6.63 -3.01 16.13
C GLN A 11 -6.74 -3.96 14.95
N GLU A 12 -7.97 -4.15 14.50
CA GLU A 12 -8.27 -4.86 13.28
C GLU A 12 -7.61 -3.99 12.20
N PHE A 13 -6.46 -4.40 11.71
CA PHE A 13 -5.78 -3.68 10.65
C PHE A 13 -6.50 -3.98 9.34
N ALA A 14 -6.65 -2.97 8.47
CA ALA A 14 -7.17 -3.20 7.13
C ALA A 14 -6.32 -4.26 6.41
N MET A 15 -6.96 -5.28 5.86
CA MET A 15 -6.30 -6.32 5.09
C MET A 15 -5.69 -5.72 3.81
N LEU A 16 -4.36 -5.72 3.70
CA LEU A 16 -3.62 -5.24 2.53
C LEU A 16 -3.15 -6.41 1.66
N ILE A 17 -3.71 -6.54 0.46
CA ILE A 17 -3.35 -7.54 -0.54
C ILE A 17 -2.37 -6.91 -1.53
N ASN A 18 -1.10 -7.31 -1.48
CA ASN A 18 -0.04 -6.74 -2.31
C ASN A 18 0.26 -7.62 -3.52
N LEU A 19 -0.24 -7.23 -4.69
CA LEU A 19 0.02 -7.90 -5.96
C LEU A 19 1.37 -7.42 -6.54
N LYS A 20 2.42 -8.23 -6.35
CA LYS A 20 3.76 -7.96 -6.88
C LYS A 20 4.04 -8.73 -8.16
N GLY A 21 4.75 -8.10 -9.09
CA GLY A 21 5.15 -8.72 -10.35
C GLY A 21 5.73 -7.73 -11.36
N TRP A 22 6.33 -8.24 -12.43
CA TRP A 22 6.91 -7.43 -13.51
C TRP A 22 5.86 -6.58 -14.23
N PRO A 23 6.25 -5.47 -14.90
CA PRO A 23 5.34 -4.77 -15.81
C PRO A 23 4.72 -5.73 -16.83
N GLY A 24 3.45 -5.52 -17.18
CA GLY A 24 2.75 -6.32 -18.19
C GLY A 24 2.18 -7.67 -17.73
N VAL A 25 2.48 -8.18 -16.52
CA VAL A 25 1.98 -9.51 -16.07
C VAL A 25 0.50 -9.54 -15.62
N GLY A 26 -0.25 -8.47 -15.87
CA GLY A 26 -1.69 -8.44 -15.56
C GLY A 26 -2.08 -8.07 -14.12
N LYS A 27 -1.17 -7.57 -13.27
CA LYS A 27 -1.47 -7.19 -11.87
C LYS A 27 -2.69 -6.28 -11.70
N LEU A 28 -2.81 -5.27 -12.56
CA LEU A 28 -3.93 -4.34 -12.53
C LEU A 28 -5.23 -5.04 -12.91
N THR A 29 -5.19 -5.91 -13.92
CA THR A 29 -6.32 -6.75 -14.32
C THR A 29 -6.76 -7.64 -13.18
N THR A 30 -5.84 -8.44 -12.61
CA THR A 30 -6.11 -9.29 -11.46
C THR A 30 -6.64 -8.50 -10.26
N GLY A 31 -6.09 -7.32 -9.99
CA GLY A 31 -6.54 -6.47 -8.89
C GLY A 31 -7.95 -5.92 -9.08
N ARG A 32 -8.37 -5.66 -10.31
CA ARG A 32 -9.75 -5.26 -10.63
C ARG A 32 -10.70 -6.43 -10.43
N GLU A 33 -10.43 -7.58 -11.01
CA GLU A 33 -11.27 -8.77 -10.84
C GLU A 33 -11.38 -9.17 -9.36
N LEU A 34 -10.26 -9.15 -8.63
CA LEU A 34 -10.25 -9.43 -7.20
C LEU A 34 -11.12 -8.46 -6.42
N ARG A 35 -11.07 -7.15 -6.74
CA ARG A 35 -11.93 -6.14 -6.13
C ARG A 35 -13.41 -6.43 -6.36
N GLU A 36 -13.79 -6.87 -7.55
CA GLU A 36 -15.19 -7.24 -7.84
C GLU A 36 -15.62 -8.46 -7.02
N LEU A 37 -14.71 -9.41 -6.78
CA LEU A 37 -15.01 -10.63 -6.02
C LEU A 37 -15.12 -10.40 -4.50
N ILE A 38 -14.24 -9.58 -3.92
CA ILE A 38 -14.14 -9.42 -2.44
C ILE A 38 -14.60 -8.04 -1.94
N GLY A 39 -14.96 -7.14 -2.86
CA GLY A 39 -15.15 -5.73 -2.56
C GLY A 39 -13.84 -4.99 -2.25
N GLY A 40 -13.94 -3.81 -1.67
CA GLY A 40 -12.79 -3.04 -1.20
C GLY A 40 -12.31 -1.94 -2.15
N LYS A 41 -11.06 -1.52 -1.98
CA LYS A 41 -10.42 -0.46 -2.78
C LYS A 41 -9.17 -0.99 -3.48
N LEU A 42 -8.94 -0.50 -4.69
CA LEU A 42 -7.75 -0.81 -5.49
C LEU A 42 -6.87 0.44 -5.60
N LEU A 43 -5.64 0.33 -5.11
CA LEU A 43 -4.60 1.33 -5.27
C LEU A 43 -3.56 0.78 -6.26
N ASP A 44 -3.58 1.27 -7.49
CA ASP A 44 -2.56 0.92 -8.47
C ASP A 44 -1.28 1.74 -8.26
N ASN A 45 -0.10 1.11 -8.31
CA ASN A 45 1.16 1.82 -8.13
C ASN A 45 1.36 2.97 -9.13
N HIS A 46 0.85 2.88 -10.37
CA HIS A 46 0.94 4.00 -11.31
C HIS A 46 0.12 5.20 -10.85
N THR A 47 -0.94 5.03 -10.06
CA THR A 47 -1.66 6.16 -9.45
C THR A 47 -0.73 7.03 -8.60
N ILE A 48 0.19 6.40 -7.86
CA ILE A 48 1.20 7.10 -7.05
C ILE A 48 2.28 7.69 -7.95
N LEU A 49 2.80 6.90 -8.90
CA LEU A 49 3.89 7.33 -9.78
C LEU A 49 3.48 8.50 -10.69
N ASN A 50 2.22 8.57 -11.13
CA ASN A 50 1.72 9.59 -12.04
C ASN A 50 1.83 10.99 -11.45
N VAL A 51 1.64 11.17 -10.13
CA VAL A 51 1.85 12.47 -9.48
C VAL A 51 3.32 12.88 -9.57
N GLY A 52 4.24 11.94 -9.34
CA GLY A 52 5.67 12.15 -9.52
C GLY A 52 6.03 12.54 -10.94
N SER A 53 5.56 11.76 -11.92
CA SER A 53 5.86 11.96 -13.34
C SER A 53 5.23 13.21 -13.94
N ALA A 54 4.14 13.73 -13.35
CA ALA A 54 3.50 14.95 -13.79
C ALA A 54 4.23 16.23 -13.32
N LEU A 55 4.96 16.15 -12.20
CA LEU A 55 5.53 17.32 -11.52
C LEU A 55 7.06 17.32 -11.47
N ALA A 56 7.72 16.20 -11.81
CA ALA A 56 9.17 16.05 -11.77
C ALA A 56 9.67 15.10 -12.86
N GLU A 57 10.93 15.29 -13.27
CA GLU A 57 11.61 14.42 -14.22
C GLU A 57 11.91 13.04 -13.60
N GLY A 58 11.57 11.97 -14.32
CA GLY A 58 11.79 10.60 -13.84
C GLY A 58 13.26 10.31 -13.56
N GLY A 59 13.54 9.69 -12.42
CA GLY A 59 14.91 9.30 -12.04
C GLY A 59 15.67 10.35 -11.22
N THR A 60 15.12 11.55 -11.04
CA THR A 60 15.70 12.58 -10.18
C THR A 60 15.39 12.36 -8.70
N LEU A 61 16.14 13.01 -7.81
CA LEU A 61 15.91 12.95 -6.38
C LEU A 61 14.52 13.50 -6.02
N GLU A 62 14.14 14.61 -6.66
CA GLU A 62 12.88 15.33 -6.49
C GLU A 62 11.70 14.41 -6.85
N TYR A 63 11.81 13.69 -7.97
CA TYR A 63 10.83 12.68 -8.37
C TYR A 63 10.65 11.60 -7.30
N TYR A 64 11.75 11.01 -6.82
CA TYR A 64 11.66 9.95 -5.82
C TYR A 64 11.16 10.47 -4.46
N GLN A 65 11.52 11.69 -4.07
CA GLN A 65 11.00 12.32 -2.86
C GLN A 65 9.49 12.54 -2.97
N LEU A 66 9.01 13.07 -4.10
CA LEU A 66 7.59 13.30 -4.33
C LEU A 66 6.79 11.99 -4.34
N VAL A 67 7.26 10.97 -5.08
CA VAL A 67 6.63 9.64 -5.10
C VAL A 67 6.55 9.02 -3.70
N ARG A 68 7.62 9.16 -2.89
CA ARG A 68 7.62 8.70 -1.49
C ARG A 68 6.59 9.45 -0.65
N SER A 69 6.49 10.77 -0.79
CA SER A 69 5.51 11.58 -0.06
C SER A 69 4.06 11.21 -0.41
N VAL A 70 3.75 11.06 -1.70
CA VAL A 70 2.42 10.63 -2.18
C VAL A 70 2.09 9.23 -1.65
N ARG A 71 3.05 8.30 -1.70
CA ARG A 71 2.88 6.96 -1.12
C ARG A 71 2.60 7.02 0.37
N SER A 72 3.35 7.81 1.14
CA SER A 72 3.14 7.97 2.58
C SER A 72 1.75 8.50 2.91
N VAL A 73 1.26 9.50 2.15
CA VAL A 73 -0.11 10.03 2.33
C VAL A 73 -1.17 8.97 2.01
N ALA A 74 -1.00 8.21 0.93
CA ALA A 74 -1.94 7.14 0.57
C ALA A 74 -2.00 6.05 1.66
N PHE A 75 -0.85 5.65 2.20
CA PHE A 75 -0.79 4.65 3.28
C PHE A 75 -1.34 5.21 4.60
N ALA A 76 -1.12 6.49 4.90
CA ALA A 76 -1.75 7.15 6.05
C ALA A 76 -3.28 7.21 5.93
N ALA A 77 -3.82 7.36 4.73
CA ALA A 77 -5.26 7.27 4.50
C ALA A 77 -5.78 5.83 4.70
N ILE A 78 -5.05 4.83 4.20
CA ILE A 78 -5.40 3.41 4.39
C ILE A 78 -5.46 3.03 5.88
N MET A 79 -4.50 3.50 6.70
CA MET A 79 -4.50 3.24 8.15
C MET A 79 -5.72 3.78 8.89
N LYS A 80 -6.46 4.72 8.31
CA LYS A 80 -7.69 5.29 8.88
C LYS A 80 -8.96 4.61 8.36
N MET A 81 -8.84 3.67 7.43
CA MET A 81 -9.99 2.96 6.86
C MET A 81 -10.50 1.87 7.80
N PRO A 82 -11.78 1.46 7.68
CA PRO A 82 -12.30 0.33 8.42
C PRO A 82 -11.48 -0.93 8.15
N SER A 83 -11.23 -1.70 9.19
CA SER A 83 -10.47 -2.95 9.13
C SER A 83 -11.08 -4.01 8.21
N THR A 84 -12.41 -3.96 8.09
CA THR A 84 -13.23 -4.84 7.26
C THR A 84 -13.15 -4.49 5.77
N LEU A 85 -12.49 -3.39 5.39
CA LEU A 85 -12.35 -2.96 3.99
C LEU A 85 -11.01 -3.45 3.42
N PRO A 86 -11.01 -4.44 2.51
CA PRO A 86 -9.79 -4.90 1.87
C PRO A 86 -9.19 -3.80 0.99
N ILE A 87 -7.86 -3.68 1.03
CA ILE A 87 -7.10 -2.81 0.14
C ILE A 87 -6.23 -3.67 -0.75
N ILE A 88 -6.47 -3.59 -2.06
CA ILE A 88 -5.68 -4.26 -3.07
C ILE A 88 -4.66 -3.25 -3.58
N PHE A 89 -3.38 -3.58 -3.49
CA PHE A 89 -2.28 -2.72 -3.91
C PHE A 89 -1.46 -3.44 -4.98
N THR A 90 -1.29 -2.83 -6.15
CA THR A 90 -0.35 -3.35 -7.15
C THR A 90 1.03 -2.78 -6.88
N ASN A 91 2.08 -3.57 -7.11
CA ASN A 91 3.45 -3.09 -6.99
C ASN A 91 4.38 -3.82 -7.98
N VAL A 92 5.52 -3.21 -8.29
CA VAL A 92 6.55 -3.82 -9.14
C VAL A 92 7.60 -4.50 -8.26
N VAL A 93 8.18 -5.60 -8.76
CA VAL A 93 9.36 -6.21 -8.14
C VAL A 93 10.51 -5.22 -8.27
N ALA A 94 10.90 -4.58 -7.17
CA ALA A 94 12.13 -3.81 -7.12
C ALA A 94 13.31 -4.79 -6.97
N ARG A 95 14.19 -4.88 -7.97
CA ARG A 95 15.55 -5.39 -7.73
C ARG A 95 16.31 -4.30 -6.97
N GLY A 96 16.69 -4.58 -5.72
CA GLY A 96 17.76 -3.86 -5.04
C GLY A 96 17.43 -2.46 -4.51
N GLY A 97 16.35 -2.31 -3.74
CA GLY A 97 16.20 -1.16 -2.85
C GLY A 97 15.92 -1.66 -1.44
N THR A 98 16.76 -1.29 -0.47
CA THR A 98 16.50 -1.45 0.96
C THR A 98 15.36 -0.51 1.38
N SER A 99 14.17 -0.69 0.82
CA SER A 99 12.99 -0.14 1.45
C SER A 99 12.78 -0.98 2.71
N GLY A 100 13.23 -0.48 3.86
CA GLY A 100 12.94 -1.02 5.21
C GLY A 100 11.43 -1.11 5.55
N PHE A 101 10.58 -1.05 4.53
CA PHE A 101 9.16 -1.37 4.55
C PHE A 101 8.91 -2.85 4.86
N LEU A 102 9.70 -3.78 4.31
CA LEU A 102 9.54 -5.22 4.62
C LEU A 102 10.12 -5.59 6.00
N GLU A 103 11.11 -4.85 6.50
CA GLU A 103 11.68 -5.09 7.83
C GLU A 103 10.68 -4.70 8.94
N LYS A 104 9.94 -3.60 8.78
CA LYS A 104 9.00 -3.13 9.82
C LYS A 104 7.72 -3.96 10.02
N ILE A 105 7.42 -4.88 9.12
CA ILE A 105 6.28 -5.83 9.25
C ILE A 105 6.74 -7.24 9.66
N GLY A 106 8.05 -7.46 9.81
CA GLY A 106 8.65 -8.78 10.07
C GLY A 106 9.41 -8.93 11.39
N THR A 107 9.74 -7.85 12.11
CA THR A 107 10.38 -7.94 13.43
C THR A 107 9.36 -7.73 14.55
N ARG A 108 8.89 -8.87 15.08
CA ARG A 108 8.55 -8.99 16.50
C ARG A 108 9.83 -9.19 17.29
#